data_AF-A0A7X8SY14-F1
#
_entry.id   AF-A0A7X8SY14-F1
#
_cell.length_a   1.000
_cell.length_b   1.000
_cell.length_c   1.000
_cell.angle_alpha   90.00
_cell.angle_beta   90.00
_cell.angle_gamma   90.00
#
_symmetry.space_group_name_H-M   'P 1'
#
loop_
_entity.id
_entity.type
_entity.pdbx_description
1 polymer ?
#
loop_
_entity_poly.entity_id
_entity_poly.type
_entity_poly.pdbx_seq_one_letter_code
_entity_poly.pdbx_strand_id
1 'polypeptide(L)'
;MIQDNDILDSKSAERQPVRKRLLGFVRSQDGSAAIEFALLAIPYFLIVFAIIETFVAFTAEQVVSNAVDTLSRQIRTGQITALNTSQQQFRQAFCNEISVLITCSSTEVATPANLYLDVETYLSFASMPTTVPRKSTTDPYSDLNTTGFAFAPGGAKTLNMVRAYYRWQVITDLMRPYLTNVRPSDGSASVYLIVATAAFQNENYP
;
A
#
# COMPACT_ATOMS: atom_id res chain seq x y z
N MET A 1 92.76 4.84 26.80
CA MET A 1 92.65 5.05 28.26
C MET A 1 91.98 6.41 28.41
N ILE A 2 90.73 6.60 28.82
CA ILE A 2 89.76 5.85 29.63
C ILE A 2 88.33 6.25 29.18
N GLN A 3 87.37 5.34 29.38
CA GLN A 3 85.91 5.47 29.26
C GLN A 3 85.31 6.54 30.21
N ASP A 4 84.17 7.13 29.83
CA ASP A 4 82.98 7.05 30.69
C ASP A 4 81.66 7.40 29.95
N ASN A 5 80.78 6.39 29.96
CA ASN A 5 79.31 6.31 30.05
C ASN A 5 78.34 7.37 29.48
N ASP A 6 77.38 6.80 28.72
CA ASP A 6 75.92 6.92 28.81
C ASP A 6 75.28 8.22 29.34
N ILE A 7 74.29 8.75 28.61
CA ILE A 7 72.86 8.57 28.93
C ILE A 7 72.03 9.36 27.90
N LEU A 8 70.98 8.68 27.42
CA LEU A 8 69.90 9.15 26.56
C LEU A 8 69.31 10.49 27.01
N ASP A 9 69.06 11.41 26.07
CA ASP A 9 68.00 12.40 26.29
C ASP A 9 67.08 12.53 25.08
N SER A 10 65.82 12.20 25.35
CA SER A 10 64.73 12.08 24.41
C SER A 10 64.17 13.46 24.07
N LYS A 11 64.16 13.84 22.78
CA LYS A 11 63.30 14.94 22.32
C LYS A 11 61.84 14.47 22.34
N SER A 12 61.16 14.85 23.41
CA SER A 12 59.73 14.65 23.63
C SER A 12 58.91 15.42 22.58
N ALA A 13 58.14 14.68 21.78
CA ALA A 13 57.14 15.24 20.88
C ALA A 13 56.00 15.86 21.71
N GLU A 14 55.83 17.15 21.54
CA GLU A 14 54.84 18.00 22.21
C GLU A 14 53.41 17.52 21.89
N ARG A 15 52.79 16.80 22.84
CA ARG A 15 51.36 16.43 22.77
C ARG A 15 50.52 17.69 23.02
N GLN A 16 50.08 18.34 21.95
CA GLN A 16 49.13 19.46 22.01
C GLN A 16 47.84 19.06 22.75
N PRO A 17 47.23 19.98 23.53
CA PRO A 17 46.18 19.64 24.48
C PRO A 17 44.83 19.46 23.76
N VAL A 18 44.43 18.19 23.56
CA VAL A 18 43.08 17.77 23.17
C VAL A 18 41.99 18.40 24.06
N ARG A 19 42.34 18.80 25.30
CA ARG A 19 41.45 19.49 26.26
C ARG A 19 40.91 20.84 25.78
N LYS A 20 41.63 21.61 24.95
CA LYS A 20 41.13 22.93 24.49
C LYS A 20 40.01 22.83 23.46
N ARG A 21 39.90 21.72 22.73
CA ARG A 21 38.82 21.49 21.74
C ARG A 21 37.50 21.06 22.40
N LEU A 22 37.56 20.33 23.52
CA LEU A 22 36.37 19.88 24.24
C LEU A 22 35.66 21.01 25.01
N LEU A 23 36.38 22.00 25.54
CA LEU A 23 35.79 23.18 26.19
C LEU A 23 35.05 24.11 25.21
N GLY A 24 35.38 24.09 23.92
CA GLY A 24 34.66 24.83 22.88
C GLY A 24 33.26 24.27 22.63
N PHE A 25 33.12 22.94 22.70
CA PHE A 25 31.85 22.24 22.46
C PHE A 25 30.82 22.49 23.57
N VAL A 26 31.27 22.69 24.81
CA VAL A 26 30.40 23.00 25.97
C VAL A 26 29.89 24.45 25.95
N ARG A 27 30.56 25.34 25.18
CA ARG A 27 30.20 26.76 25.07
C ARG A 27 29.45 27.10 23.77
N SER A 28 29.26 26.13 22.88
CA SER A 28 28.52 26.31 21.62
C SER A 28 27.01 26.30 21.86
N GLN A 29 26.37 27.46 21.72
CA GLN A 29 24.90 27.62 21.71
C GLN A 29 24.27 27.01 20.44
N ASP A 30 25.06 26.80 19.39
CA ASP A 30 24.62 26.20 18.13
C ASP A 30 24.06 24.77 18.31
N GLY A 31 24.53 24.03 19.32
CA GLY A 31 23.99 22.72 19.67
C GLY A 31 22.55 22.79 20.22
N SER A 32 22.21 23.85 20.98
CA SER A 32 20.84 24.07 21.47
C SER A 32 19.90 24.40 20.33
N ALA A 33 20.32 25.28 19.42
CA ALA A 33 19.53 25.65 18.25
C ALA A 33 19.30 24.45 17.30
N ALA A 34 20.29 23.57 17.14
CA ALA A 34 20.14 22.34 16.36
C ALA A 34 19.14 21.36 16.99
N ILE A 35 19.11 21.24 18.32
CA ILE A 35 18.15 20.39 19.05
C ILE A 35 16.74 20.95 18.95
N GLU A 36 16.57 22.27 19.11
CA GLU A 36 15.28 22.96 18.95
C GLU A 36 14.71 22.77 17.54
N PHE A 37 15.55 22.91 16.51
CA PHE A 37 15.13 22.66 15.13
C PHE A 37 14.76 21.20 14.89
N ALA A 38 15.55 20.24 15.40
CA ALA A 38 15.24 18.82 15.25
C ALA A 38 13.90 18.45 15.92
N LEU A 39 13.61 19.04 17.08
CA LEU A 39 12.38 18.80 17.82
C LEU A 39 11.13 19.30 17.06
N LEU A 40 11.26 20.36 16.26
CA LEU A 40 10.19 20.87 15.39
C LEU A 40 10.15 20.17 14.02
N ALA A 41 11.29 19.77 13.49
CA ALA A 41 11.41 19.14 12.18
C ALA A 41 10.74 17.76 12.15
N ILE A 42 10.89 16.95 13.21
CA ILE A 42 10.30 15.61 13.29
C ILE A 42 8.78 15.63 13.09
N PRO A 43 7.97 16.34 13.91
CA PRO A 43 6.52 16.38 13.72
C PRO A 43 6.11 17.01 12.39
N TYR A 44 6.86 17.99 11.90
CA TYR A 44 6.61 18.60 10.59
C TYR A 44 6.73 17.58 9.45
N PHE A 45 7.83 16.83 9.38
CA PHE A 45 8.02 15.83 8.33
C PHE A 45 7.04 14.66 8.46
N LEU A 46 6.64 14.29 9.68
CA LEU A 46 5.58 13.30 9.87
C LEU A 46 4.26 13.72 9.21
N ILE A 47 3.86 14.99 9.35
CA ILE A 47 2.66 15.52 8.71
C ILE A 47 2.83 15.58 7.19
N VAL A 48 4.00 15.99 6.69
CA VAL A 48 4.29 16.02 5.24
C VAL A 48 4.17 14.63 4.64
N PHE A 49 4.78 13.60 5.26
CA PHE A 49 4.66 12.22 4.80
C PHE A 49 3.23 11.69 4.92
N ALA A 50 2.48 12.06 5.97
CA ALA A 50 1.07 11.72 6.10
C ALA A 50 0.24 12.24 4.92
N ILE A 51 0.46 13.48 4.51
CA ILE A 51 -0.24 14.10 3.38
C ILE A 51 0.11 13.40 2.07
N ILE A 52 1.40 13.13 1.84
CA ILE A 52 1.85 12.43 0.63
C ILE A 52 1.28 11.01 0.56
N GLU A 53 1.38 10.24 1.65
CA GLU A 53 0.82 8.89 1.74
C GLU A 53 -0.69 8.89 1.45
N THR A 54 -1.43 9.81 2.06
CA THR A 54 -2.88 9.95 1.87
C THR A 54 -3.22 10.28 0.42
N PHE A 55 -2.47 11.20 -0.20
CA PHE A 55 -2.65 11.57 -1.60
C PHE A 55 -2.42 10.38 -2.54
N VAL A 56 -1.35 9.60 -2.30
CA VAL A 56 -1.05 8.42 -3.11
C VAL A 56 -2.11 7.34 -2.91
N ALA A 57 -2.55 7.08 -1.67
CA ALA A 57 -3.60 6.10 -1.39
C ALA A 57 -4.94 6.47 -2.06
N PHE A 58 -5.35 7.74 -2.01
CA PHE A 58 -6.56 8.17 -2.72
C PHE A 58 -6.41 8.11 -4.24
N THR A 59 -5.22 8.42 -4.77
CA THR A 59 -4.97 8.25 -6.21
C THR A 59 -5.10 6.78 -6.61
N ALA A 60 -4.59 5.85 -5.81
CA ALA A 60 -4.74 4.41 -6.03
C ALA A 60 -6.21 3.98 -5.98
N GLU A 61 -6.99 4.50 -5.03
CA GLU A 61 -8.43 4.26 -4.96
C GLU A 61 -9.16 4.70 -6.24
N GLN A 62 -8.83 5.88 -6.77
CA GLN A 62 -9.40 6.36 -8.03
C GLN A 62 -8.98 5.52 -9.24
N VAL A 63 -7.72 5.07 -9.29
CA VAL A 63 -7.25 4.17 -10.35
C VAL A 63 -8.01 2.84 -10.33
N VAL A 64 -8.20 2.23 -9.16
CA VAL A 64 -8.96 0.98 -9.01
C VAL A 64 -10.44 1.18 -9.34
N SER A 65 -11.03 2.30 -8.93
CA SER A 65 -12.42 2.65 -9.24
C SER A 65 -12.63 2.82 -10.75
N ASN A 66 -11.75 3.55 -11.42
CA ASN A 66 -11.78 3.73 -12.87
C ASN A 66 -11.64 2.38 -13.61
N ALA A 67 -10.77 1.49 -13.14
CA ALA A 67 -10.63 0.15 -13.72
C ALA A 67 -11.93 -0.67 -13.62
N VAL A 68 -12.59 -0.62 -12.46
CA VAL A 68 -13.91 -1.24 -12.27
C VAL A 68 -14.93 -0.64 -13.23
N ASP A 69 -15.01 0.68 -13.37
CA ASP A 69 -15.96 1.34 -14.28
C ASP A 69 -15.71 0.96 -15.74
N THR A 70 -14.46 0.98 -16.19
CA THR A 70 -14.08 0.61 -17.56
C THR A 70 -14.46 -0.83 -17.87
N LEU A 71 -14.07 -1.79 -17.03
CA LEU A 71 -14.33 -3.20 -17.28
C LEU A 71 -15.80 -3.58 -17.07
N SER A 72 -16.48 -2.93 -16.14
CA SER A 72 -17.93 -3.09 -15.96
C SER A 72 -18.69 -2.65 -17.20
N ARG A 73 -18.28 -1.57 -17.87
CA ARG A 73 -18.87 -1.17 -19.15
C ARG A 73 -18.65 -2.22 -20.24
N GLN A 74 -17.46 -2.81 -20.31
CA GLN A 74 -17.17 -3.86 -21.30
C GLN A 74 -18.04 -5.10 -21.07
N ILE A 75 -18.25 -5.51 -19.81
CA ILE A 75 -19.19 -6.58 -19.45
C ILE A 75 -20.63 -6.17 -19.83
N ARG A 76 -21.03 -4.95 -19.49
CA ARG A 76 -22.38 -4.43 -19.77
C ARG A 76 -22.74 -4.49 -21.25
N THR A 77 -21.78 -4.20 -22.12
CA THR A 77 -21.96 -4.20 -23.59
C THR A 77 -21.68 -5.57 -24.24
N GLY A 78 -21.36 -6.61 -23.48
CA GLY A 78 -21.06 -7.94 -24.00
C GLY A 78 -19.69 -8.08 -24.69
N GLN A 79 -18.79 -7.11 -24.50
CA GLN A 79 -17.41 -7.23 -25.00
C GLN A 79 -16.63 -8.25 -24.16
N ILE A 80 -16.87 -8.29 -22.85
CA ILE A 80 -16.39 -9.33 -21.93
C ILE A 80 -17.58 -10.20 -21.54
N THR A 81 -17.47 -11.51 -21.76
CA THR A 81 -18.47 -12.52 -21.40
C THR A 81 -17.79 -13.76 -20.84
N ALA A 82 -18.56 -14.62 -20.17
CA ALA A 82 -18.06 -15.91 -19.68
C ALA A 82 -17.61 -16.85 -20.82
N LEU A 83 -18.05 -16.61 -22.07
CA LEU A 83 -17.72 -17.44 -23.23
C LEU A 83 -16.40 -17.03 -23.90
N ASN A 84 -16.06 -15.74 -23.88
CA ASN A 84 -14.92 -15.21 -24.63
C ASN A 84 -13.73 -14.80 -23.74
N THR A 85 -13.95 -14.66 -22.43
CA THR A 85 -12.93 -14.19 -21.48
C THR A 85 -12.82 -15.16 -20.33
N SER A 86 -11.61 -15.65 -20.05
CA SER A 86 -11.34 -16.43 -18.85
C SER A 86 -11.11 -15.52 -17.64
N GLN A 87 -11.23 -16.07 -16.43
CA GLN A 87 -10.93 -15.34 -15.20
C GLN A 87 -9.51 -14.75 -15.20
N GLN A 88 -8.52 -15.48 -15.73
CA GLN A 88 -7.14 -15.01 -15.82
C GLN A 88 -6.99 -13.86 -16.83
N GLN A 89 -7.69 -13.93 -17.97
CA GLN A 89 -7.71 -12.85 -18.96
C GLN A 89 -8.37 -11.59 -18.39
N PHE A 90 -9.48 -11.74 -17.65
CA PHE A 90 -10.12 -10.63 -16.96
C PHE A 90 -9.19 -9.97 -15.93
N ARG A 91 -8.49 -10.79 -15.13
CA ARG A 91 -7.48 -10.29 -14.17
C ARG A 91 -6.36 -9.54 -14.89
N GLN A 92 -5.87 -10.05 -16.01
CA GLN A 92 -4.85 -9.36 -16.80
C GLN A 92 -5.38 -8.02 -17.33
N ALA A 93 -6.61 -7.97 -17.84
CA ALA A 93 -7.23 -6.73 -18.29
C ALA A 93 -7.34 -5.70 -17.14
N PHE A 94 -7.77 -6.15 -15.96
CA PHE A 94 -7.81 -5.30 -14.76
C PHE A 94 -6.43 -4.75 -14.38
N CYS A 95 -5.42 -5.62 -14.40
CA CYS A 95 -4.05 -5.22 -14.13
C CYS A 95 -3.50 -4.20 -15.13
N ASN A 96 -3.91 -4.27 -16.39
CA ASN A 96 -3.53 -3.28 -17.40
C ASN A 96 -4.12 -1.91 -17.09
N GLU A 97 -5.38 -1.83 -16.65
CA GLU A 97 -6.05 -0.57 -16.29
C GLU A 97 -5.38 0.12 -15.09
N ILE A 98 -4.92 -0.65 -14.10
CA ILE A 98 -4.31 -0.09 -12.88
C ILE A 98 -2.80 0.13 -12.95
N SER A 99 -2.16 -0.29 -14.06
CA SER A 99 -0.70 -0.34 -14.24
C SER A 99 0.02 1.01 -14.09
N VAL A 100 -0.71 2.12 -14.16
CA VAL A 100 -0.18 3.48 -13.96
C VAL A 100 0.38 3.70 -12.55
N LEU A 101 -0.19 3.03 -11.55
CA LEU A 101 0.19 3.18 -10.15
C LEU A 101 0.39 1.85 -9.43
N ILE A 102 -0.33 0.80 -9.85
CA ILE A 102 -0.29 -0.52 -9.23
C ILE A 102 0.29 -1.52 -10.23
N THR A 103 1.43 -2.11 -9.90
CA THR A 103 2.03 -3.16 -10.72
C THR A 103 1.48 -4.53 -10.32
N CYS A 104 0.87 -5.24 -11.27
CA CYS A 104 0.60 -6.67 -11.10
C CYS A 104 1.76 -7.51 -11.64
N SER A 105 2.29 -8.40 -10.84
CA SER A 105 3.20 -9.44 -11.33
C SER A 105 2.43 -10.50 -12.13
N SER A 106 3.14 -11.26 -12.97
CA SER A 106 2.56 -12.44 -13.63
C SER A 106 2.04 -13.47 -12.61
N THR A 107 2.68 -13.56 -11.45
CA THR A 107 2.23 -14.41 -10.34
C THR A 107 0.93 -13.91 -9.73
N GLU A 108 0.71 -12.60 -9.58
CA GLU A 108 -0.54 -12.03 -9.06
C GLU A 108 -1.72 -12.31 -10.01
N VAL A 109 -1.49 -12.30 -11.32
CA VAL A 109 -2.52 -12.62 -12.32
C VAL A 109 -2.96 -14.08 -12.21
N ALA A 110 -2.00 -15.00 -12.01
CA ALA A 110 -2.28 -16.43 -11.87
C ALA A 110 -2.82 -16.81 -10.48
N THR A 111 -2.23 -16.25 -9.42
CA THR A 111 -2.53 -16.56 -8.01
C THR A 111 -2.74 -15.26 -7.24
N PRO A 112 -3.99 -14.90 -6.90
CA PRO A 112 -4.31 -13.65 -6.20
C PRO A 112 -3.61 -13.56 -4.83
N ALA A 113 -2.90 -12.46 -4.56
CA ALA A 113 -2.30 -12.17 -3.26
C ALA A 113 -2.71 -10.79 -2.72
N ASN A 114 -2.76 -9.78 -3.59
CA ASN A 114 -3.13 -8.42 -3.23
C ASN A 114 -4.41 -7.94 -3.92
N LEU A 115 -4.71 -8.43 -5.13
CA LEU A 115 -5.87 -8.04 -5.91
C LEU A 115 -6.89 -9.17 -5.94
N TYR A 116 -8.03 -8.95 -5.30
CA TYR A 116 -9.17 -9.85 -5.31
C TYR A 116 -10.29 -9.25 -6.14
N LEU A 117 -10.71 -10.00 -7.16
CA LEU A 117 -11.78 -9.61 -8.06
C LEU A 117 -12.92 -10.59 -7.93
N ASP A 118 -14.12 -10.06 -7.94
CA ASP A 118 -15.33 -10.84 -7.92
C ASP A 118 -16.35 -10.24 -8.90
N VAL A 119 -16.85 -11.08 -9.80
CA VAL A 119 -17.77 -10.70 -10.87
C VAL A 119 -18.89 -11.74 -10.90
N GLU A 120 -20.07 -11.34 -10.48
CA GLU A 120 -21.19 -12.26 -10.29
C GLU A 120 -22.50 -11.68 -10.81
N THR A 121 -23.45 -12.58 -11.04
CA THR A 121 -24.83 -12.23 -11.39
C THR A 121 -25.74 -12.30 -10.19
N TYR A 122 -26.79 -11.49 -10.20
CA TYR A 122 -27.77 -11.40 -9.14
C TYR A 122 -29.19 -11.43 -9.69
N LEU A 123 -30.14 -11.92 -8.89
CA LEU A 123 -31.56 -11.95 -9.28
C LEU A 123 -32.22 -10.56 -9.15
N SER A 124 -31.69 -9.70 -8.28
CA SER A 124 -32.17 -8.34 -8.06
C SER A 124 -31.05 -7.43 -7.54
N PHE A 125 -31.19 -6.12 -7.69
CA PHE A 125 -30.28 -5.17 -7.05
C PHE A 125 -30.32 -5.25 -5.52
N ALA A 126 -31.46 -5.64 -4.92
CA ALA A 126 -31.60 -5.79 -3.48
C ALA A 126 -30.82 -6.99 -2.91
N SER A 127 -30.52 -8.00 -3.74
CA SER A 127 -29.70 -9.16 -3.34
C SER A 127 -28.19 -8.91 -3.43
N MET A 128 -27.77 -7.76 -3.94
CA MET A 128 -26.34 -7.42 -4.07
C MET A 128 -25.76 -7.02 -2.70
N PRO A 129 -24.62 -7.60 -2.27
CA PRO A 129 -24.02 -7.29 -0.99
C PRO A 129 -23.59 -5.82 -0.90
N THR A 130 -24.02 -5.11 0.14
CA THR A 130 -23.65 -3.69 0.35
C THR A 130 -22.44 -3.52 1.28
N THR A 131 -21.86 -4.62 1.75
CA THR A 131 -20.76 -4.63 2.72
C THR A 131 -19.58 -5.43 2.21
N VAL A 132 -18.38 -5.06 2.66
CA VAL A 132 -17.16 -5.85 2.42
C VAL A 132 -17.32 -7.23 3.07
N PRO A 133 -17.05 -8.34 2.36
CA PRO A 133 -17.12 -9.67 2.92
C PRO A 133 -15.93 -9.90 3.85
N ARG A 134 -16.20 -9.95 5.16
CA ARG A 134 -15.20 -10.10 6.21
C ARG A 134 -15.19 -11.52 6.75
N LYS A 135 -14.04 -12.02 7.23
CA LYS A 135 -13.95 -13.34 7.89
C LYS A 135 -14.67 -13.37 9.23
N SER A 136 -14.70 -12.24 9.95
CA SER A 136 -15.47 -12.08 11.18
C SER A 136 -16.65 -11.14 10.96
N THR A 137 -17.80 -11.50 11.51
CA THR A 137 -19.01 -10.65 11.52
C THR A 137 -18.99 -9.60 12.63
N THR A 138 -18.08 -9.73 13.61
CA THR A 138 -18.00 -8.85 14.78
C THR A 138 -16.76 -7.96 14.77
N ASP A 139 -15.66 -8.38 14.11
CA ASP A 139 -14.45 -7.57 13.99
C ASP A 139 -14.44 -6.82 12.65
N PRO A 140 -14.65 -5.48 12.65
CA PRO A 140 -14.66 -4.67 11.44
C PRO A 140 -13.30 -4.59 10.75
N TYR A 141 -12.21 -4.98 11.43
CA TYR A 141 -10.86 -5.01 10.87
C TYR A 141 -10.43 -6.39 10.41
N SER A 142 -11.29 -7.41 10.54
CA SER A 142 -10.93 -8.77 10.15
C SER A 142 -10.61 -8.88 8.66
N ASP A 143 -9.84 -9.92 8.32
CA ASP A 143 -9.41 -10.18 6.95
C ASP A 143 -10.58 -10.34 5.97
N LEU A 144 -10.30 -10.15 4.69
CA LEU A 144 -11.24 -10.36 3.60
C LEU A 144 -11.63 -11.84 3.52
N ASN A 145 -12.93 -12.11 3.43
CA ASN A 145 -13.44 -13.43 3.11
C ASN A 145 -13.65 -13.53 1.60
N THR A 146 -12.73 -14.21 0.92
CA THR A 146 -12.75 -14.42 -0.52
C THR A 146 -13.48 -15.70 -0.93
N THR A 147 -14.10 -16.40 0.03
CA THR A 147 -14.85 -17.62 -0.24
C THR A 147 -16.03 -17.29 -1.16
N GLY A 148 -16.12 -17.99 -2.29
CA GLY A 148 -17.18 -17.77 -3.27
C GLY A 148 -16.87 -16.70 -4.30
N PHE A 149 -15.74 -15.98 -4.21
CA PHE A 149 -15.36 -15.04 -5.27
C PHE A 149 -15.16 -15.78 -6.59
N ALA A 150 -15.81 -15.28 -7.62
CA ALA A 150 -15.84 -15.94 -8.92
C ALA A 150 -15.72 -14.93 -10.07
N PHE A 151 -15.44 -15.44 -11.25
CA PHE A 151 -15.65 -14.72 -12.50
C PHE A 151 -16.76 -15.41 -13.28
N ALA A 152 -17.99 -14.98 -13.03
CA ALA A 152 -19.21 -15.49 -13.62
C ALA A 152 -20.11 -14.33 -14.11
N PRO A 153 -19.63 -13.52 -15.09
CA PRO A 153 -20.45 -12.48 -15.68
C PRO A 153 -21.64 -13.11 -16.42
N GLY A 154 -22.81 -12.49 -16.27
CA GLY A 154 -24.05 -12.92 -16.90
C GLY A 154 -24.17 -12.53 -18.37
N GLY A 155 -25.25 -13.02 -18.98
CA GLY A 155 -25.60 -12.71 -20.36
C GLY A 155 -26.34 -11.39 -20.52
N ALA A 156 -26.97 -11.22 -21.68
CA ALA A 156 -27.79 -10.04 -21.97
C ALA A 156 -28.92 -9.87 -20.92
N LYS A 157 -29.22 -8.62 -20.56
CA LYS A 157 -30.27 -8.23 -19.60
C LYS A 157 -30.13 -8.75 -18.17
N THR A 158 -29.06 -9.47 -17.82
CA THR A 158 -28.85 -9.92 -16.43
C THR A 158 -28.31 -8.78 -15.57
N LEU A 159 -28.57 -8.86 -14.26
CA LEU A 159 -27.99 -7.95 -13.28
C LEU A 159 -26.64 -8.50 -12.85
N ASN A 160 -25.61 -7.67 -12.92
CA ASN A 160 -24.23 -8.01 -12.62
C ASN A 160 -23.66 -7.06 -11.58
N MET A 161 -22.69 -7.57 -10.84
CA MET A 161 -21.90 -6.78 -9.92
C MET A 161 -20.42 -7.14 -10.09
N VAL A 162 -19.58 -6.12 -10.23
CA VAL A 162 -18.13 -6.24 -10.23
C VAL A 162 -17.63 -5.63 -8.94
N ARG A 163 -16.83 -6.38 -8.18
CA ARG A 163 -16.22 -5.96 -6.92
C ARG A 163 -14.72 -6.17 -7.01
N ALA A 164 -13.96 -5.13 -6.73
CA ALA A 164 -12.51 -5.17 -6.66
C ALA A 164 -12.06 -4.79 -5.25
N TYR A 165 -11.20 -5.61 -4.67
CA TYR A 165 -10.59 -5.40 -3.38
C TYR A 165 -9.07 -5.44 -3.57
N TYR A 166 -8.39 -4.34 -3.28
CA TYR A 166 -6.94 -4.25 -3.38
C TYR A 166 -6.31 -3.98 -2.01
N ARG A 167 -5.34 -4.80 -1.62
CA ARG A 167 -4.59 -4.63 -0.38
C ARG A 167 -3.46 -3.62 -0.60
N TRP A 168 -3.69 -2.38 -0.17
CA TRP A 168 -2.71 -1.30 -0.22
C TRP A 168 -1.79 -1.33 1.01
N GLN A 169 -0.48 -1.38 0.77
CA GLN A 169 0.52 -1.31 1.81
C GLN A 169 0.82 0.15 2.16
N VAL A 170 0.55 0.52 3.42
CA VAL A 170 0.94 1.84 3.94
C VAL A 170 2.44 1.83 4.18
N ILE A 171 3.16 2.73 3.50
CA ILE A 171 4.63 2.78 3.53
C ILE A 171 5.10 3.29 4.89
N THR A 172 4.42 4.31 5.42
CA THR A 172 4.79 4.92 6.70
C THR A 172 4.33 4.06 7.89
N ASP A 173 5.25 3.25 8.44
CA ASP A 173 4.97 2.32 9.56
C ASP A 173 4.34 3.01 10.77
N LEU A 174 4.76 4.24 11.10
CA LEU A 174 4.19 4.98 12.23
C LEU A 174 2.70 5.31 12.05
N MET A 175 2.27 5.47 10.80
CA MET A 175 0.88 5.81 10.46
C MET A 175 0.00 4.60 10.17
N ARG A 176 0.60 3.46 9.82
CA ARG A 176 -0.10 2.21 9.48
C ARG A 176 -1.23 1.86 10.48
N PRO A 177 -1.03 1.87 11.82
CA PRO A 177 -2.09 1.48 12.76
C PRO A 177 -3.34 2.38 12.71
N TYR A 178 -3.19 3.62 12.22
CA TYR A 178 -4.25 4.61 12.17
C TYR A 178 -4.96 4.66 10.81
N LEU A 179 -4.32 4.14 9.75
CA LEU A 179 -4.84 4.21 8.37
C LEU A 179 -5.38 2.85 7.87
N THR A 180 -4.89 1.73 8.41
CA THR A 180 -5.29 0.40 7.92
C THR A 180 -6.65 -0.04 8.43
N ASN A 181 -7.40 -0.74 7.59
CA ASN A 181 -8.76 -1.21 7.89
C ASN A 181 -8.91 -2.74 7.74
N VAL A 182 -7.82 -3.46 7.41
CA VAL A 182 -7.76 -4.93 7.33
C VAL A 182 -6.53 -5.43 8.07
N ARG A 183 -6.74 -6.47 8.89
CA ARG A 183 -5.71 -7.27 9.55
C ARG A 183 -5.66 -8.63 8.85
N PRO A 184 -4.65 -8.89 8.01
CA PRO A 184 -4.49 -10.16 7.34
C PRO A 184 -4.40 -11.33 8.33
N SER A 185 -5.08 -12.43 8.01
CA SER A 185 -5.13 -13.63 8.84
C SER A 185 -3.86 -14.48 8.80
N ASP A 186 -2.99 -14.22 7.83
CA ASP A 186 -1.68 -14.87 7.64
C ASP A 186 -0.58 -14.28 8.56
N GLY A 187 -0.92 -13.28 9.37
CA GLY A 187 0.04 -12.59 10.25
C GLY A 187 0.84 -11.48 9.53
N SER A 188 0.54 -11.21 8.26
CA SER A 188 1.13 -10.10 7.52
C SER A 188 0.73 -8.74 8.14
N ALA A 189 1.48 -7.69 7.80
CA ALA A 189 1.19 -6.34 8.27
C ALA A 189 -0.23 -5.90 7.90
N SER A 190 -0.87 -5.10 8.76
CA SER A 190 -2.18 -4.52 8.45
C SER A 190 -2.12 -3.67 7.18
N VAL A 191 -3.19 -3.70 6.40
CA VAL A 191 -3.29 -3.04 5.09
C VAL A 191 -4.50 -2.11 5.02
N TYR A 192 -4.40 -1.10 4.16
CA TYR A 192 -5.55 -0.32 3.74
C TYR A 192 -6.22 -1.06 2.58
N LEU A 193 -7.46 -1.46 2.76
CA LEU A 193 -8.24 -2.14 1.73
C LEU A 193 -8.92 -1.08 0.88
N ILE A 194 -8.46 -0.96 -0.36
CA ILE A 194 -9.14 -0.21 -1.40
C ILE A 194 -10.30 -1.07 -1.91
N VAL A 195 -11.49 -0.49 -1.95
CA VAL A 195 -12.72 -1.17 -2.38
C VAL A 195 -13.35 -0.36 -3.51
N ALA A 196 -13.57 -1.02 -4.64
CA ALA A 196 -14.34 -0.45 -5.74
C ALA A 196 -15.41 -1.44 -6.17
N THR A 197 -16.59 -0.93 -6.54
CA THR A 197 -17.73 -1.77 -6.86
C THR A 197 -18.63 -1.08 -7.88
N ALA A 198 -19.08 -1.84 -8.88
CA ALA A 198 -20.10 -1.41 -9.82
C ALA A 198 -21.21 -2.45 -9.90
N ALA A 199 -22.46 -1.98 -9.78
CA ALA A 199 -23.66 -2.78 -9.96
C ALA A 199 -24.42 -2.25 -11.17
N PHE A 200 -24.80 -3.13 -12.10
CA PHE A 200 -25.41 -2.72 -13.37
C PHE A 200 -26.26 -3.83 -13.99
N GLN A 201 -27.12 -3.46 -14.93
CA GLN A 201 -27.79 -4.41 -15.82
C GLN A 201 -27.08 -4.43 -17.17
N ASN A 202 -26.82 -5.64 -17.68
CA ASN A 202 -26.27 -5.83 -19.01
C ASN A 202 -27.23 -5.33 -20.08
N GLU A 203 -26.68 -4.72 -21.12
CA GLU A 203 -27.44 -4.30 -22.29
C GLU A 203 -27.99 -5.53 -23.03
N ASN A 204 -28.92 -5.28 -23.95
CA ASN A 204 -29.40 -6.32 -24.85
C ASN A 204 -28.41 -6.45 -26.02
N TYR A 205 -27.35 -7.23 -25.83
CA TYR A 205 -26.38 -7.57 -26.87
C TYR A 205 -26.64 -8.98 -27.44
N PRO A 206 -26.32 -9.23 -28.72
CA PRO A 206 -26.56 -10.49 -29.41
C PRO A 206 -25.69 -11.65 -28.91
#